data_AF-A0A9J6G2E5-F1
#
_entry.id   AF-A0A9J6G2E5-F1
#
_cell.length_a   1.000
_cell.length_b   1.000
_cell.length_c   1.000
_cell.angle_alpha   90.00
_cell.angle_beta   90.00
_cell.angle_gamma   90.00
#
_symmetry.space_group_name_H-M   'P 1'
#
loop_
_entity.id
_entity.type
_entity.pdbx_description
1 polymer ?
#
loop_
_entity_poly.entity_id
_entity_poly.type
_entity_poly.pdbx_seq_one_letter_code
_entity_poly.pdbx_strand_id
1 'polypeptide(L)'
;MATVCLSDLLAHTLPLSRLYQTECVDVHTARNTLTDTVAALAAQRRNSEAFTPLYEHAVALADELETELRLPRITKRQSYRSNTSVLDPGSFFRTSVYIPLLDNVLADLIWRFNGDSFGVCKLFLFMLSELLNTIASEDEAKLVKQIAQRYGSLVRHGPISASVIAAELRLWREKWKREKTRSGHPCDCC
;
A
#
# COMPACT_ATOMS: atom_id res chain seq x y z
N MET A 1 22.69 12.41 -7.01
CA MET A 1 21.97 11.15 -7.37
C MET A 1 21.15 10.56 -6.24
N ALA A 2 21.75 10.01 -5.17
CA ALA A 2 20.97 9.28 -4.15
C ALA A 2 19.87 10.12 -3.50
N THR A 3 20.15 11.41 -3.25
CA THR A 3 19.19 12.39 -2.72
C THR A 3 18.00 12.62 -3.66
N VAL A 4 18.25 12.78 -4.96
CA VAL A 4 17.21 12.97 -5.98
C VAL A 4 16.33 11.72 -6.10
N CYS A 5 16.94 10.53 -6.17
CA CYS A 5 16.20 9.27 -6.20
C CYS A 5 15.35 9.07 -4.94
N LEU A 6 15.87 9.44 -3.77
CA LEU A 6 15.13 9.36 -2.51
C LEU A 6 13.98 10.36 -2.49
N SER A 7 14.20 11.60 -2.94
CA SER A 7 13.16 12.63 -2.99
C SER A 7 11.98 12.21 -3.88
N ASP A 8 12.26 11.65 -5.05
CA ASP A 8 11.23 11.11 -5.95
C ASP A 8 10.41 10.00 -5.27
N LEU A 9 11.09 9.04 -4.66
CA LEU A 9 10.44 7.94 -3.97
C LEU A 9 9.61 8.42 -2.77
N LEU A 10 10.12 9.39 -2.00
CA LEU A 10 9.40 10.00 -0.89
C LEU A 10 8.17 10.78 -1.36
N ALA A 11 8.21 11.41 -2.54
CA ALA A 11 7.04 12.06 -3.11
C ALA A 11 5.88 11.08 -3.35
N HIS A 12 6.18 9.86 -3.81
CA HIS A 12 5.17 8.81 -4.01
C HIS A 12 4.60 8.25 -2.69
N THR A 13 5.40 8.25 -1.62
CA THR A 13 4.99 7.71 -0.30
C THR A 13 4.48 8.79 0.67
N LEU A 14 4.58 10.07 0.31
CA LEU A 14 4.08 11.18 1.12
C LEU A 14 2.56 11.15 1.34
N PRO A 15 1.71 10.93 0.31
CA PRO A 15 0.26 10.86 0.50
C PRO A 15 -0.13 9.74 1.46
N LEU A 16 0.54 8.59 1.32
CA LEU A 16 0.40 7.45 2.21
C LEU A 16 0.77 7.83 3.64
N SER A 17 1.92 8.45 3.85
CA SER A 17 2.40 8.84 5.18
C SER A 17 1.42 9.79 5.88
N ARG A 18 0.88 10.78 5.14
CA ARG A 18 -0.13 11.71 5.67
C ARG A 18 -1.43 11.00 6.02
N LEU A 19 -1.88 10.09 5.16
CA LEU A 19 -3.09 9.31 5.40
C LEU A 19 -2.97 8.51 6.70
N TYR A 20 -1.91 7.73 6.88
CA TYR A 20 -1.72 6.90 8.08
C TYR A 20 -1.44 7.70 9.37
N GLN A 21 -1.10 8.98 9.28
CA GLN A 21 -0.87 9.86 10.43
C GLN A 21 -2.11 10.67 10.83
N THR A 22 -3.22 10.53 10.10
CA THR A 22 -4.46 11.26 10.42
C THR A 22 -5.13 10.65 11.66
N GLU A 23 -5.84 11.45 12.46
CA GLU A 23 -6.48 10.99 13.71
C GLU A 23 -7.60 9.96 13.45
N CYS A 24 -8.39 10.17 12.39
CA CYS A 24 -9.47 9.28 11.98
C CYS A 24 -9.19 8.73 10.59
N VAL A 25 -8.59 7.54 10.51
CA VAL A 25 -8.26 6.89 9.23
C VAL A 25 -9.23 5.75 8.96
N ASP A 26 -9.92 5.82 7.82
CA ASP A 26 -10.57 4.63 7.28
C ASP A 26 -9.50 3.63 6.82
N VAL A 27 -9.42 2.53 7.56
CA VAL A 27 -8.46 1.45 7.34
C VAL A 27 -8.65 0.80 5.96
N HIS A 28 -9.87 0.76 5.43
CA HIS A 28 -10.13 0.21 4.09
C HIS A 28 -9.58 1.14 3.01
N THR A 29 -9.90 2.43 3.09
CA THR A 29 -9.32 3.44 2.19
C THR A 29 -7.80 3.41 2.26
N ALA A 30 -7.21 3.42 3.46
CA ALA A 30 -5.76 3.39 3.66
C ALA A 30 -5.08 2.14 3.11
N ARG A 31 -5.77 0.99 3.15
CA ARG A 31 -5.33 -0.23 2.48
C ARG A 31 -5.25 -0.04 0.97
N ASN A 32 -6.30 0.49 0.38
CA ASN A 32 -6.38 0.61 -1.07
C ASN A 32 -5.34 1.61 -1.57
N THR A 33 -5.17 2.74 -0.88
CA THR A 33 -4.12 3.71 -1.22
C THR A 33 -2.73 3.08 -1.12
N LEU A 34 -2.50 2.24 -0.10
CA LEU A 34 -1.25 1.48 -0.01
C LEU A 34 -1.06 0.55 -1.21
N THR A 35 -2.06 -0.26 -1.55
CA THR A 35 -1.94 -1.19 -2.68
C THR A 35 -1.66 -0.46 -4.00
N ASP A 36 -2.27 0.71 -4.18
CA ASP A 36 -2.06 1.56 -5.34
C ASP A 36 -0.64 2.13 -5.37
N THR A 37 -0.13 2.63 -4.24
CA THR A 37 1.26 3.14 -4.14
C THR A 37 2.29 2.05 -4.41
N VAL A 38 2.08 0.82 -3.90
CA VAL A 38 2.95 -0.33 -4.18
C VAL A 38 2.91 -0.69 -5.67
N ALA A 39 1.73 -0.68 -6.29
CA ALA A 39 1.58 -0.95 -7.72
C ALA A 39 2.30 0.11 -8.57
N ALA A 40 2.19 1.40 -8.21
CA ALA A 40 2.86 2.50 -8.88
C ALA A 40 4.40 2.38 -8.79
N LEU A 41 4.94 2.11 -7.60
CA LEU A 41 6.38 1.91 -7.39
C LEU A 41 6.89 0.66 -8.14
N ALA A 42 6.11 -0.43 -8.16
CA ALA A 42 6.44 -1.63 -8.93
C ALA A 42 6.41 -1.38 -10.44
N ALA A 43 5.51 -0.51 -10.93
CA ALA A 43 5.48 -0.10 -12.33
C ALA A 43 6.70 0.76 -12.70
N GLN A 44 7.08 1.73 -11.85
CA GLN A 44 8.31 2.50 -12.03
C GLN A 44 9.55 1.61 -12.06
N ARG A 45 9.61 0.58 -11.21
CA ARG A 45 10.72 -0.37 -11.20
C ARG A 45 10.87 -1.17 -12.50
N ARG A 46 9.76 -1.46 -13.18
CA ARG A 46 9.73 -2.13 -14.49
C ARG A 46 10.05 -1.17 -15.64
N ASN A 47 9.64 0.09 -15.51
CA ASN A 47 9.88 1.08 -16.54
C ASN A 47 11.33 1.62 -16.49
N SER A 48 12.11 1.33 -17.52
CA SER A 48 13.48 1.85 -17.65
C SER A 48 13.55 3.36 -17.84
N GLU A 49 12.51 3.98 -18.39
CA GLU A 49 12.49 5.38 -18.79
C GLU A 49 12.21 6.34 -17.63
N ALA A 50 11.64 5.83 -16.52
CA ALA A 50 11.36 6.64 -15.33
C ALA A 50 12.65 7.20 -14.67
N PHE A 51 13.80 6.58 -14.92
CA PHE A 51 15.08 7.00 -14.35
C PHE A 51 15.74 8.15 -15.13
N THR A 52 15.51 8.25 -16.44
CA THR A 52 16.14 9.27 -17.30
C THR A 52 15.89 10.71 -16.80
N PRO A 53 14.64 11.15 -16.50
CA PRO A 53 14.41 12.51 -16.01
C PRO A 53 15.02 12.75 -14.62
N LEU A 54 15.11 11.71 -13.78
CA LEU A 54 15.76 11.81 -12.46
C LEU A 54 17.28 12.01 -12.60
N TYR A 55 17.88 11.38 -13.59
CA TYR A 55 19.30 11.55 -13.89
C TYR A 55 19.57 12.96 -14.43
N GLU A 56 18.78 13.45 -15.38
CA GLU A 56 18.89 14.80 -15.92
C GLU A 56 18.72 15.87 -14.84
N HIS A 57 17.73 15.72 -13.96
CA HIS A 57 17.53 16.63 -12.83
C HIS A 57 18.74 16.65 -11.89
N ALA A 58 19.35 15.49 -11.63
CA ALA A 58 20.52 15.40 -10.78
C ALA A 58 21.79 15.98 -11.43
N VAL A 59 21.90 15.94 -12.76
CA VAL A 59 22.97 16.62 -13.50
C VAL A 59 22.79 18.13 -13.40
N ALA A 60 21.58 18.64 -13.68
CA ALA A 60 21.26 20.06 -13.56
C ALA A 60 21.54 20.61 -12.15
N LEU A 61 21.14 19.86 -11.11
CA LEU A 61 21.38 20.26 -9.72
C LEU A 61 22.88 20.23 -9.35
N ALA A 62 23.67 19.33 -9.96
CA ALA A 62 25.12 19.32 -9.76
C ALA A 62 25.76 20.55 -10.41
N ASP A 63 25.34 20.89 -11.63
CA ASP A 63 25.80 22.08 -12.37
C ASP A 63 25.46 23.38 -11.63
N GLU A 64 24.25 23.49 -11.05
CA GLU A 64 23.86 24.62 -10.19
C GLU A 64 24.74 24.79 -8.95
N LEU A 65 25.25 23.67 -8.41
CA LEU A 65 26.15 23.66 -7.25
C LEU A 65 27.62 23.81 -7.65
N GLU A 66 27.93 24.06 -8.92
CA GLU A 66 29.29 24.11 -9.47
C GLU A 66 30.07 22.81 -9.19
N THR A 67 29.37 21.67 -9.19
CA THR A 67 29.93 20.33 -8.95
C THR A 67 29.64 19.40 -10.12
N GLU A 68 30.50 18.40 -10.32
CA GLU A 68 30.30 17.43 -11.40
C GLU A 68 29.75 16.10 -10.85
N LEU A 69 28.73 15.57 -11.53
CA LEU A 69 28.19 14.25 -11.23
C LEU A 69 29.12 13.13 -11.73
N ARG A 70 30.16 12.83 -10.95
CA ARG A 70 31.16 11.80 -11.30
C ARG A 70 30.77 10.41 -10.81
N LEU A 71 31.20 9.40 -11.57
CA LEU A 71 31.16 8.01 -11.13
C LEU A 71 31.98 7.83 -9.83
N PRO A 72 31.45 7.14 -8.82
CA PRO A 72 32.21 6.76 -7.64
C PRO A 72 33.44 5.92 -8.03
N ARG A 73 34.49 5.98 -7.21
CA ARG A 73 35.69 5.17 -7.43
C ARG A 73 35.34 3.67 -7.36
N ILE A 74 35.39 2.99 -8.49
CA ILE A 74 35.20 1.53 -8.58
C ILE A 74 36.50 0.85 -8.10
N THR A 75 36.41 0.01 -7.07
CA THR A 75 37.56 -0.74 -6.54
C THR A 75 37.61 -2.14 -7.16
N LYS A 76 38.81 -2.69 -7.38
CA LYS A 76 38.98 -4.03 -7.99
C LYS A 76 38.40 -5.17 -7.14
N ARG A 77 38.18 -4.95 -5.84
CA ARG A 77 37.61 -5.91 -4.90
C ARG A 77 36.51 -5.21 -4.09
N GLN A 78 35.27 -5.67 -4.27
CA GLN A 78 34.17 -5.44 -3.32
C GLN A 78 33.75 -6.80 -2.75
N SER A 79 33.57 -6.87 -1.44
CA SER A 79 33.16 -8.09 -0.72
C SER A 79 31.64 -8.20 -0.55
N TYR A 80 30.93 -7.08 -0.53
CA TYR A 80 29.48 -7.03 -0.27
C TYR A 80 28.61 -6.79 -1.52
N ARG A 81 29.20 -6.39 -2.65
CA ARG A 81 28.45 -6.10 -3.88
C ARG A 81 29.25 -6.46 -5.12
N SER A 82 28.58 -6.97 -6.15
CA SER A 82 29.16 -7.13 -7.49
C SER A 82 29.45 -5.75 -8.11
N ASN A 83 30.65 -5.58 -8.66
CA ASN A 83 30.93 -4.45 -9.52
C ASN A 83 30.08 -4.56 -10.80
N THR A 84 29.28 -3.53 -11.05
CA THR A 84 28.52 -3.41 -12.31
C THR A 84 29.52 -3.19 -13.45
N SER A 85 29.44 -3.98 -14.53
CA SER A 85 30.32 -3.88 -15.71
C SER A 85 30.03 -2.67 -16.61
N VAL A 86 29.18 -1.76 -16.14
CA VAL A 86 28.62 -0.68 -16.95
C VAL A 86 29.44 0.58 -16.74
N LEU A 87 29.96 1.11 -17.85
CA LEU A 87 30.85 2.28 -17.90
C LEU A 87 30.07 3.61 -17.96
N ASP A 88 28.79 3.57 -18.33
CA ASP A 88 27.94 4.75 -18.41
C ASP A 88 27.45 5.21 -17.01
N PRO A 89 27.66 6.48 -16.63
CA PRO A 89 27.23 7.01 -15.33
C PRO A 89 25.73 6.83 -15.04
N GLY A 90 24.86 7.09 -16.02
CA GLY A 90 23.42 6.96 -15.84
C GLY A 90 23.01 5.53 -15.51
N SER A 91 23.48 4.59 -16.31
CA SER A 91 23.23 3.16 -16.13
C SER A 91 23.85 2.61 -14.83
N PHE A 92 25.01 3.13 -14.42
CA PHE A 92 25.61 2.84 -13.12
C PHE A 92 24.72 3.28 -11.98
N PHE A 93 24.27 4.54 -11.94
CA PHE A 93 23.44 5.04 -10.85
C PHE A 93 22.06 4.38 -10.81
N ARG A 94 21.50 4.02 -11.97
CA ARG A 94 20.27 3.25 -12.06
C ARG A 94 20.40 1.89 -11.36
N THR A 95 21.39 1.11 -11.75
CA THR A 95 21.60 -0.26 -11.21
C THR A 95 22.12 -0.23 -9.78
N SER A 96 22.95 0.77 -9.48
CA SER A 96 23.67 0.84 -8.21
C SER A 96 22.88 1.52 -7.10
N VAL A 97 22.00 2.46 -7.43
CA VAL A 97 21.31 3.31 -6.44
C VAL A 97 19.79 3.19 -6.57
N TYR A 98 19.24 3.52 -7.74
CA TYR A 98 17.79 3.62 -7.92
C TYR A 98 17.06 2.29 -7.74
N ILE A 99 17.54 1.24 -8.41
CA ILE A 99 16.96 -0.11 -8.34
C ILE A 99 16.97 -0.67 -6.91
N PRO A 100 18.12 -0.73 -6.21
CA PRO A 100 18.15 -1.23 -4.83
C PRO A 100 17.31 -0.40 -3.87
N LEU A 101 17.26 0.92 -4.07
CA LEU A 101 16.44 1.80 -3.22
C LEU A 101 14.95 1.47 -3.38
N LEU A 102 14.46 1.34 -4.62
CA LEU A 102 13.09 0.93 -4.90
C LEU A 102 12.79 -0.46 -4.35
N ASP A 103 13.68 -1.43 -4.59
CA ASP A 103 13.49 -2.82 -4.15
C ASP A 103 13.41 -2.91 -2.61
N ASN A 104 14.24 -2.15 -1.89
CA ASN A 104 14.21 -2.10 -0.43
C ASN A 104 12.91 -1.49 0.11
N VAL A 105 12.47 -0.35 -0.44
CA VAL A 105 11.23 0.30 0.03
C VAL A 105 10.01 -0.55 -0.31
N LEU A 106 9.96 -1.15 -1.50
CA LEU A 106 8.91 -2.10 -1.85
C LEU A 106 8.90 -3.29 -0.89
N ALA A 107 10.06 -3.86 -0.57
CA ALA A 107 10.17 -4.95 0.38
C ALA A 107 9.67 -4.54 1.78
N ASP A 108 10.04 -3.36 2.27
CA ASP A 108 9.58 -2.84 3.55
C ASP A 108 8.06 -2.62 3.58
N LEU A 109 7.49 -2.03 2.53
CA LEU A 109 6.04 -1.82 2.42
C LEU A 109 5.30 -3.16 2.40
N ILE A 110 5.74 -4.12 1.58
CA ILE A 110 5.12 -5.44 1.48
C ILE A 110 5.25 -6.22 2.79
N TRP A 111 6.41 -6.15 3.44
CA TRP A 111 6.66 -6.86 4.70
C TRP A 111 5.80 -6.32 5.84
N ARG A 112 5.75 -4.99 6.01
CA ARG A 112 4.95 -4.35 7.07
C ARG A 112 3.45 -4.58 6.89
N PHE A 113 3.00 -4.60 5.64
CA PHE A 113 1.59 -4.65 5.28
C PHE A 113 1.18 -5.98 4.64
N ASN A 114 1.82 -7.06 5.06
CA ASN A 114 1.51 -8.40 4.57
C ASN A 114 0.06 -8.81 4.89
N GLY A 115 -0.41 -9.90 4.27
CA GLY A 115 -1.77 -10.39 4.43
C GLY A 115 -2.19 -10.71 5.87
N ASP A 116 -1.23 -10.93 6.77
CA ASP A 116 -1.48 -11.19 8.17
C ASP A 116 -1.69 -9.91 8.99
N SER A 117 -0.84 -8.89 8.80
CA SER A 117 -1.01 -7.56 9.39
C SER A 117 -2.34 -6.93 8.95
N PHE A 118 -2.68 -7.12 7.67
CA PHE A 118 -3.84 -6.51 7.03
C PHE A 118 -5.10 -7.38 7.09
N GLY A 119 -5.01 -8.59 7.65
CA GLY A 119 -6.15 -9.51 7.83
C GLY A 119 -7.19 -8.97 8.82
N VAL A 120 -6.78 -8.08 9.73
CA VAL A 120 -7.66 -7.38 10.68
C VAL A 120 -8.56 -6.38 9.96
N CYS A 121 -8.09 -5.79 8.85
CA CYS A 121 -8.86 -4.82 8.09
C CYS A 121 -10.06 -5.47 7.39
N LYS A 122 -10.06 -6.80 7.20
CA LYS A 122 -11.23 -7.55 6.75
C LYS A 122 -12.35 -7.56 7.80
N LEU A 123 -12.06 -7.32 9.08
CA LEU A 123 -13.10 -7.18 10.11
C LEU A 123 -13.93 -5.89 9.92
N PHE A 124 -13.44 -4.92 9.16
CA PHE A 124 -14.23 -3.73 8.78
C PHE A 124 -15.51 -4.10 8.00
N LEU A 125 -15.57 -5.30 7.39
CA LEU A 125 -16.80 -5.87 6.82
C LEU A 125 -17.97 -5.89 7.80
N PHE A 126 -17.69 -5.99 9.10
CA PHE A 126 -18.71 -5.97 10.14
C PHE A 126 -19.14 -4.56 10.54
N MET A 127 -18.44 -3.50 10.10
CA MET A 127 -18.55 -2.17 10.70
C MET A 127 -19.43 -1.18 9.91
N LEU A 128 -19.63 -1.24 8.58
CA LEU A 128 -20.40 -0.16 7.91
C LEU A 128 -21.23 -0.53 6.65
N SER A 129 -22.32 0.23 6.51
CA SER A 129 -23.47 0.14 5.60
C SER A 129 -23.22 0.46 4.11
N GLU A 130 -22.05 0.99 3.76
CA GLU A 130 -21.65 1.31 2.37
C GLU A 130 -20.90 0.16 1.69
N LEU A 131 -20.17 -0.66 2.46
CA LEU A 131 -19.38 -1.78 1.93
C LEU A 131 -20.23 -3.03 1.61
N LEU A 132 -21.43 -3.13 2.18
CA LEU A 132 -22.37 -4.24 1.95
C LEU A 132 -22.93 -4.25 0.51
N ASN A 133 -22.85 -3.14 -0.21
CA ASN A 133 -23.31 -3.04 -1.59
C ASN A 133 -22.23 -3.42 -2.61
N THR A 134 -20.96 -3.53 -2.19
CA THR A 134 -19.80 -3.65 -3.09
C THR A 134 -19.26 -5.08 -3.20
N ILE A 135 -19.68 -5.99 -2.33
CA ILE A 135 -19.11 -7.34 -2.25
C ILE A 135 -20.05 -8.33 -2.93
N ALA A 136 -19.54 -9.04 -3.94
CA ALA A 136 -20.27 -10.12 -4.60
C ALA A 136 -20.55 -11.27 -3.61
N SER A 137 -21.73 -11.89 -3.73
CA SER A 137 -22.22 -12.92 -2.79
C SER A 137 -21.29 -14.14 -2.66
N GLU A 138 -20.45 -14.44 -3.66
CA GLU A 138 -19.53 -15.59 -3.64
C GLU A 138 -18.24 -15.34 -2.84
N ASP A 139 -17.75 -14.10 -2.83
CA ASP A 139 -16.55 -13.72 -2.08
C ASP A 139 -16.83 -13.61 -0.58
N GLU A 140 -18.06 -13.24 -0.23
CA GLU A 140 -18.54 -13.15 1.14
C GLU A 140 -18.46 -14.50 1.86
N ALA A 141 -18.94 -15.59 1.27
CA ALA A 141 -18.94 -16.91 1.91
C ALA A 141 -17.52 -17.38 2.22
N LYS A 142 -16.56 -17.11 1.31
CA LYS A 142 -15.14 -17.41 1.52
C LYS A 142 -14.54 -16.56 2.64
N LEU A 143 -14.87 -15.26 2.68
CA LEU A 143 -14.42 -14.33 3.71
C LEU A 143 -14.96 -14.72 5.09
N VAL A 144 -16.25 -15.03 5.21
CA VAL A 144 -16.88 -15.45 6.47
C VAL A 144 -16.20 -16.71 7.01
N LYS A 145 -15.91 -17.68 6.14
CA LYS A 145 -15.19 -18.90 6.54
C LYS A 145 -13.78 -18.60 7.04
N GLN A 146 -13.04 -17.73 6.35
CA GLN A 146 -11.69 -17.30 6.77
C GLN A 146 -11.71 -16.57 8.12
N ILE A 147 -12.70 -15.71 8.34
CA ILE A 147 -12.87 -14.94 9.59
C ILE A 147 -13.22 -15.88 10.75
N ALA A 148 -14.17 -16.80 10.55
CA ALA A 148 -14.55 -17.79 11.57
C ALA A 148 -13.35 -18.66 11.98
N GLN A 149 -12.53 -19.08 11.02
CA GLN A 149 -11.33 -19.87 11.29
C GLN A 149 -10.25 -19.05 12.02
N ARG A 150 -10.05 -17.79 11.64
CA ARG A 150 -8.97 -16.95 12.19
C ARG A 150 -9.30 -16.36 13.56
N TYR A 151 -10.55 -15.99 13.79
CA TYR A 151 -10.98 -15.25 14.99
C TYR A 151 -11.92 -16.05 15.90
N GLY A 152 -12.35 -17.25 15.51
CA GLY A 152 -13.29 -18.06 16.29
C GLY A 152 -12.78 -18.41 17.70
N SER A 153 -11.46 -18.50 17.89
CA SER A 153 -10.83 -18.74 19.20
C SER A 153 -10.87 -17.54 20.14
N LEU A 154 -11.08 -16.32 19.63
CA LEU A 154 -11.14 -15.10 20.45
C LEU A 154 -12.49 -14.93 21.15
N VAL A 155 -13.51 -15.67 20.72
CA VAL A 155 -14.87 -15.56 21.24
C VAL A 155 -15.02 -16.46 22.46
N ARG A 156 -15.19 -15.85 23.63
CA ARG A 156 -15.23 -16.55 24.92
C ARG A 156 -16.43 -17.49 25.10
N HIS A 157 -17.48 -17.38 24.29
CA HIS A 157 -18.76 -18.09 24.48
C HIS A 157 -19.00 -19.28 23.53
N GLY A 158 -17.93 -19.89 23.01
CA GLY A 158 -18.00 -21.11 22.20
C GLY A 158 -17.62 -20.88 20.74
N PRO A 159 -17.36 -21.96 19.97
CA PRO A 159 -16.86 -21.84 18.61
C PRO A 159 -17.93 -21.21 17.72
N ILE A 160 -17.70 -19.97 17.30
CA ILE A 160 -18.55 -19.34 16.30
C ILE A 160 -18.40 -20.14 14.99
N SER A 161 -19.47 -20.80 14.57
CA SER A 161 -19.53 -21.43 13.26
C SER A 161 -19.72 -20.37 12.17
N ALA A 162 -19.19 -20.62 10.97
CA ALA A 162 -19.38 -19.74 9.82
C ALA A 162 -20.88 -19.46 9.52
N SER A 163 -21.77 -20.39 9.87
CA SER A 163 -23.22 -20.23 9.75
C SER A 163 -23.80 -19.15 10.66
N VAL A 164 -23.29 -19.00 11.89
CA VAL A 164 -23.74 -17.97 12.83
C VAL A 164 -23.35 -16.58 12.34
N ILE A 165 -22.10 -16.41 11.90
CA ILE A 165 -21.62 -15.14 11.32
C ILE A 165 -22.41 -14.76 10.07
N ALA A 166 -22.68 -15.73 9.19
CA ALA A 166 -23.48 -15.49 7.99
C ALA A 166 -24.91 -15.05 8.32
N ALA A 167 -25.52 -15.65 9.35
CA ALA A 167 -26.85 -15.26 9.82
C ALA A 167 -26.86 -13.84 10.41
N GLU A 168 -25.87 -13.48 11.23
CA GLU A 168 -25.74 -12.13 11.77
C GLU A 168 -25.52 -11.09 10.66
N LEU A 169 -24.60 -11.34 9.72
CA LEU A 169 -24.39 -10.45 8.58
C LEU A 169 -25.68 -10.20 7.78
N ARG A 170 -26.49 -11.25 7.58
CA ARG A 170 -27.79 -11.12 6.94
C ARG A 170 -28.75 -10.22 7.73
N LEU A 171 -28.83 -10.38 9.05
CA LEU A 171 -29.67 -9.53 9.90
C LEU A 171 -29.19 -8.07 9.89
N TRP A 172 -27.88 -7.85 9.90
CA TRP A 172 -27.30 -6.52 9.83
C TRP A 172 -27.62 -5.85 8.49
N ARG A 173 -27.57 -6.57 7.36
CA ARG A 173 -28.01 -6.06 6.05
C ARG A 173 -29.44 -5.53 6.09
N GLU A 174 -30.36 -6.32 6.64
CA GLU A 174 -31.76 -5.93 6.74
C GLU A 174 -31.97 -4.72 7.68
N LYS A 175 -31.21 -4.65 8.78
CA LYS A 175 -31.19 -3.47 9.66
C LYS A 175 -30.76 -2.20 8.91
N TRP A 176 -29.65 -2.25 8.17
CA TRP A 176 -29.11 -1.09 7.45
C TRP A 176 -29.96 -0.67 6.25
N LYS A 177 -30.59 -1.62 5.55
CA LYS A 177 -31.60 -1.30 4.51
C LYS A 177 -32.74 -0.47 5.09
N ARG A 178 -33.28 -0.91 6.24
CA ARG A 178 -34.35 -0.20 6.96
C ARG A 178 -33.92 1.19 7.41
N GLU A 179 -32.69 1.36 7.89
CA GLU A 179 -32.18 2.67 8.32
C GLU A 179 -31.98 3.64 7.15
N LYS A 180 -31.50 3.17 5.98
CA LYS A 180 -31.41 3.98 4.75
C LYS A 180 -32.78 4.49 4.28
N THR A 181 -33.82 3.67 4.38
CA THR A 181 -35.20 4.08 4.05
C THR A 181 -35.73 5.14 5.03
N ARG A 182 -35.28 5.09 6.29
CA ARG A 182 -35.71 6.01 7.35
C ARG A 182 -35.03 7.38 7.28
N SER A 183 -33.76 7.44 6.84
CA SER A 183 -33.02 8.68 6.61
C SER A 183 -33.39 9.42 5.32
N GLY A 184 -34.18 8.81 4.43
CA GLY A 184 -34.66 9.41 3.18
C GLY A 184 -36.04 10.07 3.26
N HIS A 185 -36.72 10.03 4.42
CA HIS A 185 -37.88 10.87 4.66
C HIS A 185 -37.41 12.25 5.13
N PRO A 186 -37.87 13.37 4.53
CA PRO A 186 -37.75 14.67 5.16
C PRO A 186 -38.38 14.59 6.56
N CYS A 187 -37.73 15.17 7.57
CA CYS A 187 -38.41 15.52 8.81
C CYS A 187 -39.50 16.53 8.41
N ASP A 188 -40.71 16.07 8.14
CA ASP A 188 -41.90 16.93 8.18
C ASP A 188 -42.14 17.24 9.65
N CYS A 189 -41.36 18.18 10.13
CA CYS A 189 -41.40 18.70 11.47
C CYS A 189 -42.12 20.05 11.37
N CYS A 190 -43.46 19.97 11.39
CA CYS A 190 -44.38 21.06 11.71
C CYS A 190 -44.20 21.53 13.15
#